data_AF-A0A1H6BSU4-F1
#
_entry.id   AF-A0A1H6BSU4-F1
#
_cell.length_a   1.000
_cell.length_b   1.000
_cell.length_c   1.000
_cell.angle_alpha   90.00
_cell.angle_beta   90.00
_cell.angle_gamma   90.00
#
_symmetry.space_group_name_H-M   'P 1'
#
loop_
_entity.id
_entity.type
_entity.pdbx_description
1 polymer ?
#
loop_
_entity_poly.entity_id
_entity_poly.type
_entity_poly.pdbx_seq_one_letter_code
_entity_poly.pdbx_strand_id
1 'polypeptide(L)'
;MPIKRRTPLITVDLGENGGTRLFYSLDEVDEFIDSESEATPGRLVRSTLGGPAWQRIAEAQSMVGNARSSPDYLEQLNQLLVLAFGDTSPFSFPTSVGPRGKLVTEIAEARGDGVAAGAVGYFTNQIGSLTQNSETIQGAHLAAAFDIGIDANSAKSYRAAFKTIAEQGTRHHRKFAEDSATLLGDIEERRDAATARLRRAAIRWVKRQNRRLDEAKERFDTAEKDIRVVEETYKVQMALQAPVEYWEQKKARHQGKAVFLRRALCLFGIGATLVLGWLLYSVAGRIVVEAAKGTGAGAIAYAGIGVFVTTIAFWAARIMVRLFMSEHHLAIDAEERAIMVQTYLALKLKEQVGPEDLKIILTGLFRSTSDGIVKDDGAPDIGIASLLSKAASK
;
A
#
# COMPACT_ATOMS: atom_id res chain seq x y z
N MET A 1 108.75 -3.56 -7.20
CA MET A 1 107.55 -4.04 -6.47
C MET A 1 106.34 -3.86 -7.37
N PRO A 2 105.58 -4.91 -7.70
CA PRO A 2 104.39 -4.77 -8.54
C PRO A 2 103.24 -4.15 -7.72
N ILE A 3 102.60 -3.13 -8.30
CA ILE A 3 101.42 -2.45 -7.74
C ILE A 3 100.26 -3.45 -7.77
N LYS A 4 99.75 -3.84 -6.59
CA LYS A 4 98.60 -4.73 -6.43
C LYS A 4 97.34 -3.99 -6.95
N ARG A 5 96.82 -4.37 -8.13
CA ARG A 5 95.56 -3.80 -8.65
C ARG A 5 94.43 -4.13 -7.67
N ARG A 6 93.73 -3.10 -7.17
CA ARG A 6 92.53 -3.28 -6.33
C ARG A 6 91.43 -3.90 -7.20
N THR A 7 90.74 -4.91 -6.68
CA THR A 7 89.58 -5.51 -7.33
C THR A 7 88.34 -4.69 -6.94
N PRO A 8 87.52 -4.23 -7.90
CA PRO A 8 86.30 -3.48 -7.59
C PRO A 8 85.29 -4.37 -6.84
N LEU A 9 84.59 -3.78 -5.88
CA LEU A 9 83.50 -4.41 -5.14
C LEU A 9 82.26 -4.57 -6.01
N ILE A 10 81.91 -3.52 -6.78
CA ILE A 10 80.81 -3.52 -7.74
C ILE A 10 81.27 -2.81 -9.01
N THR A 11 80.89 -3.36 -10.18
CA THR A 11 81.07 -2.72 -11.48
C THR A 11 79.68 -2.44 -12.07
N VAL A 12 79.31 -1.16 -12.16
CA VAL A 12 78.00 -0.72 -12.65
C VAL A 12 78.18 -0.17 -14.06
N ASP A 13 77.44 -0.70 -15.03
CA ASP A 13 77.42 -0.15 -16.38
C ASP A 13 76.21 0.78 -16.55
N LEU A 14 76.48 2.08 -16.73
CA LEU A 14 75.46 3.11 -16.91
C LEU A 14 75.24 3.46 -18.39
N GLY A 15 75.93 2.77 -19.31
CA GLY A 15 75.79 2.99 -20.75
C GLY A 15 76.06 4.45 -21.15
N GLU A 16 75.24 5.02 -22.04
CA GLU A 16 75.40 6.41 -22.49
C GLU A 16 75.16 7.46 -21.40
N ASN A 17 74.44 7.08 -20.33
CA ASN A 17 74.12 7.98 -19.23
C ASN A 17 75.32 8.25 -18.32
N GLY A 18 76.33 7.38 -18.24
CA GLY A 18 77.45 7.59 -17.31
C GLY A 18 78.68 6.69 -17.48
N GLY A 19 78.68 5.83 -18.50
CA GLY A 19 79.72 4.84 -18.75
C GLY A 19 79.83 3.78 -17.65
N THR A 20 80.91 3.01 -17.68
CA THR A 20 81.18 2.00 -16.64
C THR A 20 81.81 2.64 -15.40
N ARG A 21 81.18 2.46 -14.24
CA ARG A 21 81.67 2.90 -12.93
C ARG A 21 82.18 1.72 -12.12
N LEU A 22 83.34 1.91 -11.49
CA LEU A 22 84.00 0.93 -10.64
C LEU A 22 83.97 1.45 -9.20
N PHE A 23 83.29 0.73 -8.31
CA PHE A 23 83.22 1.05 -6.89
C PHE A 23 84.06 0.06 -6.11
N TYR A 24 84.95 0.56 -5.25
CA TYR A 24 85.86 -0.24 -4.42
C TYR A 24 85.36 -0.38 -2.98
N SER A 25 84.36 0.41 -2.57
CA SER A 25 83.69 0.32 -1.28
C SER A 25 82.20 0.67 -1.42
N LEU A 26 81.40 0.30 -0.41
CA LEU A 26 80.00 0.76 -0.32
C LEU A 26 79.89 2.25 -0.02
N ASP A 27 80.92 2.85 0.61
CA ASP A 27 80.97 4.30 0.85
C ASP A 27 81.10 5.07 -0.47
N GLU A 28 81.87 4.56 -1.44
CA GLU A 28 81.97 5.17 -2.77
C GLU A 28 80.63 5.09 -3.55
N VAL A 29 79.80 4.07 -3.29
CA VAL A 29 78.45 3.96 -3.86
C VAL A 29 77.52 4.99 -3.23
N ASP A 30 77.58 5.13 -1.91
CA ASP A 30 76.80 6.11 -1.12
C ASP A 30 77.11 7.55 -1.58
N GLU A 31 78.40 7.90 -1.65
CA GLU A 31 78.87 9.20 -2.13
C GLU A 31 78.41 9.49 -3.56
N PHE A 32 78.38 8.47 -4.43
CA PHE A 32 77.90 8.63 -5.79
C PHE A 32 76.40 8.96 -5.84
N ILE A 33 75.55 8.18 -5.14
CA ILE A 33 74.11 8.42 -5.12
C ILE A 33 73.79 9.79 -4.53
N ASP A 34 74.48 10.19 -3.46
CA ASP A 34 74.33 11.51 -2.85
C ASP A 34 74.75 12.63 -3.81
N SER A 35 75.87 12.47 -4.52
CA SER A 35 76.34 13.46 -5.49
C SER A 35 75.36 13.65 -6.67
N GLU A 36 74.76 12.57 -7.15
CA GLU A 36 73.77 12.60 -8.24
C GLU A 36 72.43 13.18 -7.76
N SER A 37 72.06 12.93 -6.50
CA SER A 37 70.85 13.48 -5.89
C SER A 37 70.93 14.99 -5.67
N GLU A 38 72.12 15.51 -5.37
CA GLU A 38 72.36 16.94 -5.18
C GLU A 38 72.72 17.69 -6.47
N ALA A 39 73.07 16.97 -7.54
CA ALA A 39 73.24 17.55 -8.86
C ALA A 39 71.92 18.17 -9.37
N THR A 40 72.00 19.11 -10.32
CA THR A 40 70.84 19.83 -10.86
C THR A 40 69.70 18.91 -11.33
N PRO A 41 69.94 17.81 -12.09
CA PRO A 41 68.87 16.88 -12.42
C PRO A 41 68.26 16.19 -11.19
N GLY A 42 69.07 15.88 -10.18
CA GLY A 42 68.68 15.25 -8.91
C GLY A 42 67.72 16.10 -8.11
N ARG A 43 68.10 17.37 -7.92
CA ARG A 43 67.27 18.35 -7.24
C ARG A 43 65.94 18.57 -7.96
N LEU A 44 65.94 18.62 -9.29
CA LEU A 44 64.70 18.79 -10.07
C LEU A 44 63.79 17.56 -10.00
N VAL A 45 64.33 16.35 -10.09
CA VAL A 45 63.56 15.11 -9.88
C VAL A 45 62.96 15.09 -8.47
N ARG A 46 63.76 15.38 -7.44
CA ARG A 46 63.32 15.38 -6.05
C ARG A 46 62.25 16.43 -5.74
N SER A 47 62.42 17.65 -6.25
CA SER A 47 61.57 18.80 -5.91
C SER A 47 60.32 18.94 -6.78
N THR A 48 60.40 18.53 -8.05
CA THR A 48 59.38 18.89 -9.05
C THR A 48 58.63 17.69 -9.61
N LEU A 49 59.28 16.53 -9.73
CA LEU A 49 58.66 15.32 -10.30
C LEU A 49 58.21 14.32 -9.22
N GLY A 50 59.07 14.02 -8.26
CA GLY A 50 58.91 12.86 -7.39
C GLY A 50 58.78 11.56 -8.20
N GLY A 51 57.93 10.64 -7.73
CA GLY A 51 57.46 9.52 -8.54
C GLY A 51 58.50 8.41 -8.80
N PRO A 52 58.28 7.57 -9.84
CA PRO A 52 59.07 6.36 -10.09
C PRO A 52 60.58 6.58 -10.24
N ALA A 53 61.01 7.73 -10.79
CA ALA A 53 62.45 8.04 -10.92
C ALA A 53 63.11 8.32 -9.56
N TRP A 54 62.50 9.14 -8.70
CA TRP A 54 63.04 9.39 -7.36
C TRP A 54 63.00 8.14 -6.48
N GLN A 55 61.92 7.36 -6.59
CA GLN A 55 61.75 6.13 -5.82
C GLN A 55 62.90 5.14 -6.08
N ARG A 56 63.37 5.02 -7.32
CA ARG A 56 64.49 4.12 -7.66
C ARG A 56 65.82 4.55 -7.06
N ILE A 57 66.07 5.86 -6.98
CA ILE A 57 67.25 6.41 -6.30
C ILE A 57 67.15 6.08 -4.80
N ALA A 58 65.98 6.30 -4.19
CA ALA A 58 65.76 5.97 -2.79
C ALA A 58 65.88 4.46 -2.50
N GLU A 59 65.42 3.60 -3.41
CA GLU A 59 65.56 2.14 -3.33
C GLU A 59 67.02 1.70 -3.43
N ALA A 60 67.78 2.27 -4.36
CA ALA A 60 69.22 2.02 -4.48
C ALA A 60 69.95 2.46 -3.19
N GLN A 61 69.64 3.65 -2.66
CA GLN A 61 70.20 4.17 -1.41
C GLN A 61 69.90 3.25 -0.22
N SER A 62 68.65 2.79 -0.10
CA SER A 62 68.27 1.83 0.95
C SER A 62 69.01 0.50 0.81
N MET A 63 69.30 0.05 -0.41
CA MET A 63 70.00 -1.21 -0.66
C MET A 63 71.48 -1.16 -0.29
N VAL A 64 72.11 0.04 -0.31
CA VAL A 64 73.48 0.22 0.22
C VAL A 64 73.53 -0.21 1.70
N GLY A 65 72.54 0.18 2.51
CA GLY A 65 72.45 -0.23 3.92
C GLY A 65 72.31 -1.75 4.12
N ASN A 66 71.55 -2.42 3.25
CA ASN A 66 71.40 -3.88 3.28
C ASN A 66 72.72 -4.58 2.88
N ALA A 67 73.40 -4.07 1.85
CA ALA A 67 74.70 -4.59 1.41
C ALA A 67 75.81 -4.42 2.46
N ARG A 68 75.70 -3.43 3.36
CA ARG A 68 76.59 -3.31 4.53
C ARG A 68 76.37 -4.45 5.54
N SER A 69 75.16 -5.02 5.56
CA SER A 69 74.77 -6.07 6.52
C SER A 69 75.07 -7.49 6.01
N SER A 70 74.96 -7.74 4.70
CA SER A 70 75.39 -8.99 4.06
C SER A 70 75.89 -8.77 2.63
N PRO A 71 77.01 -9.41 2.20
CA PRO A 71 77.49 -9.38 0.82
C PRO A 71 76.49 -9.93 -0.22
N ASP A 72 75.50 -10.73 0.21
CA ASP A 72 74.51 -11.33 -0.69
C ASP A 72 73.66 -10.28 -1.43
N TYR A 73 73.58 -9.05 -0.89
CA TYR A 73 72.82 -7.95 -1.51
C TYR A 73 73.60 -7.15 -2.56
N LEU A 74 74.90 -7.45 -2.80
CA LEU A 74 75.72 -6.69 -3.76
C LEU A 74 75.21 -6.80 -5.20
N GLU A 75 74.68 -7.97 -5.60
CA GLU A 75 74.11 -8.16 -6.93
C GLU A 75 72.80 -7.37 -7.10
N GLN A 76 71.94 -7.38 -6.08
CA GLN A 76 70.69 -6.62 -6.08
C GLN A 76 70.95 -5.11 -6.08
N LEU A 77 71.94 -4.64 -5.31
CA LEU A 77 72.40 -3.25 -5.33
C LEU A 77 72.86 -2.83 -6.73
N ASN A 78 73.67 -3.66 -7.40
CA ASN A 78 74.11 -3.39 -8.76
C ASN A 78 72.93 -3.25 -9.74
N GLN A 79 71.95 -4.14 -9.67
CA GLN A 79 70.74 -4.07 -10.51
C GLN A 79 69.94 -2.79 -10.27
N LEU A 80 69.77 -2.37 -9.00
CA LEU A 80 69.06 -1.13 -8.66
C LEU A 80 69.81 0.11 -9.15
N LEU A 81 71.14 0.13 -9.07
CA LEU A 81 71.97 1.21 -9.62
C LEU A 81 71.83 1.32 -11.14
N VAL A 82 71.83 0.21 -11.87
CA VAL A 82 71.58 0.19 -13.32
C VAL A 82 70.16 0.65 -13.65
N LEU A 83 69.15 0.24 -12.88
CA LEU A 83 67.76 0.67 -13.11
C LEU A 83 67.52 2.16 -12.81
N ALA A 84 68.23 2.70 -11.83
CA ALA A 84 68.16 4.10 -11.44
C ALA A 84 68.91 4.99 -12.42
N PHE A 85 70.16 4.66 -12.76
CA PHE A 85 71.09 5.56 -13.46
C PHE A 85 71.52 5.08 -14.86
N GLY A 86 71.29 3.82 -15.21
CA GLY A 86 71.62 3.26 -16.52
C GLY A 86 70.62 3.63 -17.61
N ASP A 87 70.99 3.42 -18.87
CA ASP A 87 70.19 3.76 -20.06
C ASP A 87 69.13 2.70 -20.44
N THR A 88 69.14 1.55 -19.79
CA THR A 88 68.23 0.41 -20.06
C THR A 88 66.81 0.61 -19.53
N SER A 89 66.52 1.76 -18.93
CA SER A 89 65.35 1.99 -18.10
C SER A 89 64.49 3.15 -18.66
N PRO A 90 63.16 2.98 -18.80
CA PRO A 90 62.28 4.04 -19.29
C PRO A 90 62.10 5.21 -18.31
N PHE A 91 62.60 5.07 -17.08
CA PHE A 91 62.62 6.12 -16.05
C PHE A 91 64.06 6.41 -15.62
N SER A 92 65.04 6.16 -16.51
CA SER A 92 66.46 6.37 -16.20
C SER A 92 66.72 7.81 -15.78
N PHE A 93 67.42 7.96 -14.68
CA PHE A 93 67.84 9.25 -14.20
C PHE A 93 68.96 9.81 -15.09
N PRO A 94 68.85 11.06 -15.60
CA PRO A 94 69.92 11.69 -16.36
C PRO A 94 71.07 12.06 -15.41
N THR A 95 72.13 11.26 -15.40
CA THR A 95 73.27 11.50 -14.49
C THR A 95 73.97 12.82 -14.80
N SER A 96 74.53 13.44 -13.76
CA SER A 96 75.21 14.74 -13.81
C SER A 96 76.34 14.81 -14.85
N VAL A 97 77.00 13.68 -15.12
CA VAL A 97 78.11 13.58 -16.05
C VAL A 97 77.68 13.23 -17.48
N GLY A 98 76.50 12.63 -17.62
CA GLY A 98 75.96 12.16 -18.90
C GLY A 98 75.52 13.31 -19.81
N PRO A 99 75.37 13.07 -21.12
CA PRO A 99 74.94 14.09 -22.07
C PRO A 99 73.58 14.72 -21.70
N ARG A 100 72.62 13.90 -21.24
CA ARG A 100 71.29 14.35 -20.81
C ARG A 100 71.33 15.20 -19.54
N GLY A 101 72.14 14.84 -18.54
CA GLY A 101 72.23 15.62 -17.30
C GLY A 101 72.99 16.94 -17.47
N LYS A 102 73.99 16.97 -18.38
CA LYS A 102 74.64 18.21 -18.80
C LYS A 102 73.64 19.15 -19.47
N LEU A 103 72.82 18.65 -20.41
CA LEU A 103 71.78 19.46 -21.04
C LEU A 103 70.78 20.02 -20.01
N VAL A 104 70.32 19.20 -19.06
CA VAL A 104 69.40 19.67 -18.00
C VAL A 104 70.03 20.80 -17.19
N THR A 105 71.32 20.67 -16.86
CA THR A 105 72.07 21.71 -16.13
C THR A 105 72.20 22.98 -16.96
N GLU A 106 72.55 22.87 -18.25
CA GLU A 106 72.62 24.00 -19.18
C GLU A 106 71.26 24.71 -19.33
N ILE A 107 70.16 23.96 -19.39
CA ILE A 107 68.81 24.52 -19.47
C ILE A 107 68.45 25.25 -18.16
N ALA A 108 68.78 24.67 -17.01
CA ALA A 108 68.51 25.28 -15.71
C ALA A 108 69.25 26.62 -15.56
N GLU A 109 70.54 26.65 -15.91
CA GLU A 109 71.37 27.85 -15.87
C GLU A 109 70.92 28.92 -16.87
N ALA A 110 70.52 28.53 -18.08
CA ALA A 110 70.17 29.47 -19.14
C ALA A 110 68.71 29.95 -19.09
N ARG A 111 67.78 29.13 -18.57
CA ARG A 111 66.31 29.33 -18.72
C ARG A 111 65.51 29.07 -17.45
N GLY A 112 66.15 28.68 -16.35
CA GLY A 112 65.51 28.47 -15.06
C GLY A 112 64.96 27.06 -14.82
N ASP A 113 64.75 26.76 -13.55
CA ASP A 113 64.39 25.41 -13.06
C ASP A 113 63.06 24.89 -13.60
N GLY A 114 62.07 25.77 -13.86
CA GLY A 114 60.78 25.36 -14.43
C GLY A 114 60.91 24.78 -15.85
N VAL A 115 61.82 25.33 -16.66
CA VAL A 115 62.13 24.82 -18.00
C VAL A 115 62.97 23.55 -17.89
N ALA A 116 63.96 23.51 -16.99
CA ALA A 116 64.77 22.32 -16.79
C ALA A 116 63.95 21.12 -16.26
N ALA A 117 62.97 21.35 -15.39
CA ALA A 117 62.05 20.32 -14.90
C ALA A 117 61.27 19.65 -16.04
N GLY A 118 60.85 20.41 -17.05
CA GLY A 118 60.24 19.87 -18.26
C GLY A 118 61.16 18.91 -19.02
N ALA A 119 62.44 19.26 -19.15
CA ALA A 119 63.44 18.41 -19.80
C ALA A 119 63.68 17.10 -19.03
N VAL A 120 63.81 17.19 -17.71
CA VAL A 120 63.92 16.02 -16.83
C VAL A 120 62.66 15.15 -16.90
N GLY A 121 61.47 15.75 -16.92
CA GLY A 121 60.20 15.04 -17.04
C GLY A 121 60.10 14.27 -18.36
N TYR A 122 60.66 14.79 -19.45
CA TYR A 122 60.76 14.05 -20.71
C TYR A 122 61.73 12.86 -20.61
N PHE A 123 62.97 13.07 -20.15
CA PHE A 123 63.97 11.98 -20.06
C PHE A 123 63.58 10.86 -19.09
N THR A 124 62.81 11.20 -18.07
CA THR A 124 62.30 10.24 -17.08
C THR A 124 60.91 9.70 -17.42
N ASN A 125 60.33 10.04 -18.59
CA ASN A 125 58.99 9.64 -19.02
C ASN A 125 57.87 9.99 -18.00
N GLN A 126 58.01 11.13 -17.33
CA GLN A 126 57.10 11.64 -16.30
C GLN A 126 56.56 13.04 -16.62
N ILE A 127 56.61 13.45 -17.89
CA ILE A 127 56.09 14.75 -18.32
C ILE A 127 54.61 14.95 -17.97
N GLY A 128 53.81 13.87 -17.97
CA GLY A 128 52.39 13.92 -17.58
C GLY A 128 52.15 14.20 -16.09
N SER A 129 53.17 14.00 -15.25
CA SER A 129 53.12 14.32 -13.81
C SER A 129 53.39 15.79 -13.51
N LEU A 130 53.90 16.54 -14.49
CA LEU A 130 54.17 17.97 -14.35
C LEU A 130 52.93 18.81 -14.64
N THR A 131 52.78 19.90 -13.90
CA THR A 131 51.82 20.97 -14.23
C THR A 131 52.13 21.50 -15.63
N GLN A 132 51.21 21.29 -16.57
CA GLN A 132 51.38 21.70 -17.96
C GLN A 132 51.32 23.23 -18.07
N ASN A 133 52.49 23.85 -18.13
CA ASN A 133 52.67 25.29 -18.28
C ASN A 133 53.68 25.57 -19.40
N SER A 134 53.84 26.84 -19.78
CA SER A 134 54.71 27.19 -20.92
C SER A 134 56.16 26.77 -20.71
N GLU A 135 56.66 26.75 -19.47
CA GLU A 135 58.06 26.44 -19.13
C GLU A 135 58.34 24.94 -19.22
N THR A 136 57.50 24.11 -18.60
CA THR A 136 57.64 22.64 -18.62
C THR A 136 57.48 22.07 -20.03
N ILE A 137 56.54 22.62 -20.81
CA ILE A 137 56.38 22.26 -22.22
C ILE A 137 57.65 22.66 -23.00
N GLN A 138 58.18 23.87 -22.81
CA GLN A 138 59.41 24.31 -23.48
C GLN A 138 60.60 23.38 -23.16
N GLY A 139 60.76 23.02 -21.88
CA GLY A 139 61.79 22.10 -21.40
C GLY A 139 61.75 20.74 -22.08
N ALA A 140 60.57 20.13 -22.10
CA ALA A 140 60.36 18.82 -22.70
C ALA A 140 60.72 18.79 -24.20
N HIS A 141 60.41 19.86 -24.92
CA HIS A 141 60.76 19.94 -26.33
C HIS A 141 62.26 20.17 -26.57
N LEU A 142 62.96 20.89 -25.68
CA LEU A 142 64.42 21.02 -25.75
C LEU A 142 65.09 19.66 -25.51
N ALA A 143 64.59 18.89 -24.55
CA ALA A 143 65.04 17.51 -24.32
C ALA A 143 64.74 16.59 -25.51
N ALA A 144 63.54 16.68 -26.09
CA ALA A 144 63.18 15.90 -27.27
C ALA A 144 64.05 16.28 -28.49
N ALA A 145 64.35 17.57 -28.67
CA ALA A 145 65.23 18.05 -29.74
C ALA A 145 66.67 17.52 -29.59
N PHE A 146 67.15 17.46 -28.35
CA PHE A 146 68.46 16.90 -28.03
C PHE A 146 68.55 15.40 -28.35
N ASP A 147 67.54 14.61 -27.97
CA ASP A 147 67.51 13.16 -28.24
C ASP A 147 67.50 12.83 -29.75
N ILE A 148 66.97 13.73 -30.60
CA ILE A 148 67.00 13.58 -32.06
C ILE A 148 68.19 14.25 -32.74
N GLY A 149 69.19 14.70 -31.96
CA GLY A 149 70.48 15.21 -32.47
C GLY A 149 70.44 16.60 -33.09
N ILE A 150 69.46 17.43 -32.73
CA ILE A 150 69.23 18.73 -33.35
C ILE A 150 70.02 19.84 -32.61
N ASP A 151 71.04 20.41 -33.27
CA ASP A 151 71.90 21.46 -32.72
C ASP A 151 71.25 22.88 -32.74
N ALA A 152 71.87 23.82 -32.03
CA ALA A 152 71.43 25.20 -31.82
C ALA A 152 71.11 26.01 -33.12
N ASN A 153 71.63 25.62 -34.29
CA ASN A 153 71.36 26.27 -35.58
C ASN A 153 69.97 25.96 -36.16
N SER A 154 69.31 24.89 -35.69
CA SER A 154 67.93 24.53 -36.04
C SER A 154 66.86 25.37 -35.32
N ALA A 155 67.26 26.20 -34.35
CA ALA A 155 66.38 26.91 -33.41
C ALA A 155 65.30 27.76 -34.10
N LYS A 156 65.54 28.19 -35.35
CA LYS A 156 64.58 28.93 -36.15
C LYS A 156 63.39 28.07 -36.62
N SER A 157 63.65 26.83 -37.03
CA SER A 157 62.61 25.86 -37.43
C SER A 157 61.77 25.45 -36.21
N TYR A 158 62.43 25.17 -35.09
CA TYR A 158 61.77 24.82 -33.84
C TYR A 158 60.87 25.93 -33.29
N ARG A 159 61.31 27.19 -33.31
CA ARG A 159 60.48 28.35 -32.91
C ARG A 159 59.23 28.49 -33.77
N ALA A 160 59.34 28.23 -35.08
CA ALA A 160 58.20 28.30 -35.99
C ALA A 160 57.17 27.20 -35.68
N ALA A 161 57.62 25.95 -35.52
CA ALA A 161 56.76 24.82 -35.17
C ALA A 161 56.04 25.04 -33.82
N PHE A 162 56.77 25.54 -32.83
CA PHE A 162 56.21 25.87 -31.52
C PHE A 162 55.11 26.93 -31.57
N LYS A 163 55.35 28.00 -32.33
CA LYS A 163 54.36 29.06 -32.50
C LYS A 163 53.08 28.51 -33.13
N THR A 164 53.20 27.65 -34.13
CA THR A 164 52.05 26.99 -34.76
C THR A 164 51.28 26.11 -33.79
N ILE A 165 51.96 25.30 -32.98
CA ILE A 165 51.32 24.44 -31.98
C ILE A 165 50.61 25.30 -30.91
N ALA A 166 51.23 26.37 -30.44
CA ALA A 166 50.63 27.28 -29.45
C ALA A 166 49.38 27.98 -30.00
N GLU A 167 49.41 28.43 -31.26
CA GLU A 167 48.27 29.04 -31.95
C GLU A 167 47.14 28.04 -32.20
N GLN A 168 47.46 26.78 -32.54
CA GLN A 168 46.47 25.71 -32.67
C GLN A 168 45.86 25.35 -31.32
N GLY A 169 46.67 25.22 -30.27
CA GLY A 169 46.21 24.93 -28.91
C GLY A 169 45.24 25.99 -28.38
N THR A 170 45.55 27.27 -28.58
CA THR A 170 44.65 28.37 -28.19
C THR A 170 43.34 28.37 -28.97
N ARG A 171 43.35 28.04 -30.26
CA ARG A 171 42.12 27.89 -31.06
C ARG A 171 41.27 26.72 -30.57
N HIS A 172 41.88 25.57 -30.32
CA HIS A 172 41.18 24.40 -29.79
C HIS A 172 40.58 24.68 -28.41
N HIS A 173 41.33 25.36 -27.53
CA HIS A 173 40.84 25.71 -26.20
C HIS A 173 39.64 26.66 -26.27
N ARG A 174 39.68 27.68 -27.13
CA ARG A 174 38.55 28.60 -27.33
C ARG A 174 37.32 27.87 -27.84
N LYS A 175 37.48 27.04 -28.87
CA LYS A 175 36.37 26.25 -29.43
C LYS A 175 35.78 25.31 -28.39
N PHE A 176 36.63 24.63 -27.62
CA PHE A 176 36.17 23.76 -26.53
C PHE A 176 35.37 24.53 -25.48
N ALA A 177 35.80 25.74 -25.11
CA ALA A 177 35.07 26.58 -24.16
C ALA A 177 33.69 27.02 -24.71
N GLU A 178 33.61 27.39 -25.99
CA GLU A 178 32.35 27.76 -26.67
C GLU A 178 31.37 26.57 -26.77
N ASP A 179 31.86 25.41 -27.21
CA ASP A 179 31.07 24.17 -27.32
C ASP A 179 30.55 23.75 -25.93
N SER A 180 31.41 23.86 -24.90
CA SER A 180 31.04 23.54 -23.52
C SER A 180 29.95 24.48 -22.99
N ALA A 181 30.05 25.79 -23.27
CA ALA A 181 29.03 26.76 -22.85
C ALA A 181 27.66 26.48 -23.49
N THR A 182 27.66 26.08 -24.77
CA THR A 182 26.43 25.75 -25.50
C THR A 182 25.80 24.46 -24.96
N LEU A 183 26.60 23.43 -24.72
CA LEU A 183 26.13 22.18 -24.11
C LEU A 183 25.53 22.40 -22.72
N LEU A 184 26.16 23.25 -21.90
CA LEU A 184 25.64 23.58 -20.57
C LEU A 184 24.28 24.29 -20.66
N GLY A 185 24.12 25.25 -21.57
CA GLY A 185 22.84 25.93 -21.81
C GLY A 185 21.73 24.97 -22.24
N ASP A 186 22.01 24.07 -23.19
CA ASP A 186 21.07 23.04 -23.65
C ASP A 186 20.65 22.10 -22.51
N ILE A 187 21.59 21.72 -21.64
CA ILE A 187 21.31 20.86 -20.48
C ILE A 187 20.41 21.59 -19.48
N GLU A 188 20.68 22.87 -19.21
CA GLU A 188 19.87 23.70 -18.31
C GLU A 188 18.43 23.84 -18.84
N GLU A 189 18.27 24.15 -20.13
CA GLU A 189 16.95 24.28 -20.75
C GLU A 189 16.17 22.96 -20.68
N ARG A 190 16.82 21.83 -21.01
CA ARG A 190 16.19 20.50 -20.93
C ARG A 190 15.81 20.13 -19.50
N ARG A 191 16.65 20.45 -18.51
CA ARG A 191 16.37 20.24 -17.09
C ARG A 191 15.15 21.04 -16.66
N ASP A 192 15.07 22.31 -17.03
CA ASP A 192 13.98 23.20 -16.65
C ASP A 192 12.66 22.80 -17.33
N ALA A 193 12.72 22.40 -18.59
CA ALA A 193 11.58 21.83 -19.30
C ALA A 193 11.10 20.52 -18.66
N ALA A 194 12.02 19.62 -18.27
CA ALA A 194 11.71 18.35 -17.61
C ALA A 194 11.08 18.57 -16.22
N THR A 195 11.65 19.45 -15.40
CA THR A 195 11.11 19.79 -14.08
C THR A 195 9.72 20.44 -14.18
N ALA A 196 9.50 21.34 -15.15
CA ALA A 196 8.18 21.91 -15.40
C ALA A 196 7.15 20.87 -15.85
N ARG A 197 7.54 19.86 -16.64
CA ARG A 197 6.67 18.73 -17.02
C ARG A 197 6.32 17.86 -15.81
N LEU A 198 7.31 17.52 -14.98
CA LEU A 198 7.11 16.74 -13.75
C LEU A 198 6.20 17.47 -12.77
N ARG A 199 6.41 18.77 -12.54
CA ARG A 199 5.55 19.59 -11.66
C ARG A 199 4.10 19.60 -12.13
N ARG A 200 3.86 19.79 -13.43
CA ARG A 200 2.50 19.73 -14.02
C ARG A 200 1.88 18.33 -13.89
N ALA A 201 2.67 17.28 -14.09
CA ALA A 201 2.20 15.91 -13.91
C ALA A 201 1.85 15.62 -12.44
N ALA A 202 2.67 16.07 -11.49
CA ALA A 202 2.44 15.94 -10.06
C ALA A 202 1.14 16.65 -9.64
N ILE A 203 0.92 17.90 -10.04
CA ILE A 203 -0.32 18.64 -9.75
C ILE A 203 -1.55 17.90 -10.29
N ARG A 204 -1.48 17.41 -11.55
CA ARG A 204 -2.59 16.62 -12.13
C ARG A 204 -2.81 15.30 -11.40
N TRP A 205 -1.74 14.64 -10.97
CA TRP A 205 -1.82 13.41 -10.20
C TRP A 205 -2.49 13.66 -8.84
N VAL A 206 -2.04 14.66 -8.08
CA VAL A 206 -2.65 15.04 -6.79
C VAL A 206 -4.13 15.38 -6.96
N LYS A 207 -4.49 16.21 -7.95
CA LYS A 207 -5.90 16.58 -8.21
C LYS A 207 -6.77 15.35 -8.50
N ARG A 208 -6.25 14.36 -9.24
CA ARG A 208 -6.97 13.11 -9.51
C ARG A 208 -7.12 12.24 -8.26
N GLN A 209 -6.09 12.16 -7.41
CA GLN A 209 -6.17 11.40 -6.17
C GLN A 209 -7.17 12.03 -5.20
N ASN A 210 -7.14 13.35 -5.04
CA ASN A 210 -8.12 14.06 -4.19
C ASN A 210 -9.55 13.82 -4.68
N ARG A 211 -9.81 13.95 -6.00
CA ARG A 211 -11.14 13.67 -6.54
C ARG A 211 -11.59 12.23 -6.27
N ARG A 212 -10.70 11.24 -6.41
CA ARG A 212 -11.02 9.84 -6.08
C ARG A 212 -11.32 9.64 -4.60
N LEU A 213 -10.60 10.34 -3.72
CA LEU A 213 -10.85 10.29 -2.28
C LEU A 213 -12.19 10.94 -1.94
N ASP A 214 -12.54 12.06 -2.57
CA ASP A 214 -13.83 12.72 -2.37
C ASP A 214 -14.98 11.85 -2.88
N GLU A 215 -14.86 11.28 -4.09
CA GLU A 215 -15.82 10.31 -4.64
C GLU A 215 -15.96 9.06 -3.74
N ALA A 216 -14.85 8.57 -3.17
CA ALA A 216 -14.87 7.43 -2.26
C ALA A 216 -15.57 7.78 -0.94
N LYS A 217 -15.28 8.94 -0.35
CA LYS A 217 -15.95 9.42 0.87
C LYS A 217 -17.45 9.56 0.67
N GLU A 218 -17.87 10.18 -0.44
CA GLU A 218 -19.29 10.33 -0.75
C GLU A 218 -19.98 8.96 -0.87
N ARG A 219 -19.35 7.99 -1.54
CA ARG A 219 -19.86 6.61 -1.60
C ARG A 219 -19.94 5.94 -0.24
N PHE A 220 -18.94 6.13 0.62
CA PHE A 220 -18.95 5.60 1.98
C PHE A 220 -20.06 6.22 2.82
N ASP A 221 -20.23 7.54 2.76
CA ASP A 221 -21.28 8.25 3.49
C ASP A 221 -22.68 7.81 3.03
N THR A 222 -22.88 7.62 1.72
CA THR A 222 -24.12 7.07 1.17
C THR A 222 -24.34 5.63 1.63
N ALA A 223 -23.32 4.77 1.54
CA ALA A 223 -23.44 3.38 1.98
C ALA A 223 -23.72 3.27 3.49
N GLU A 224 -23.11 4.13 4.32
CA GLU A 224 -23.38 4.17 5.75
C GLU A 224 -24.85 4.55 6.03
N LYS A 225 -25.36 5.58 5.33
CA LYS A 225 -26.77 5.97 5.43
C LYS A 225 -27.70 4.85 4.99
N ASP A 226 -27.43 4.21 3.86
CA ASP A 226 -28.24 3.11 3.33
C ASP A 226 -28.26 1.93 4.32
N ILE A 227 -27.11 1.56 4.90
CA ILE A 227 -27.03 0.50 5.91
C ILE A 227 -27.88 0.86 7.13
N ARG A 228 -27.80 2.10 7.64
CA ARG A 228 -28.61 2.54 8.77
C ARG A 228 -30.10 2.47 8.46
N VAL A 229 -30.51 2.91 7.27
CA VAL A 229 -31.92 2.84 6.81
C VAL A 229 -32.38 1.38 6.72
N VAL A 230 -31.55 0.49 6.17
CA VAL A 230 -31.86 -0.95 6.10
C VAL A 230 -31.98 -1.56 7.50
N GLU A 231 -31.07 -1.21 8.42
CA GLU A 231 -31.11 -1.69 9.81
C GLU A 231 -32.39 -1.24 10.53
N GLU A 232 -32.76 0.05 10.41
CA GLU A 232 -33.99 0.58 10.99
C GLU A 232 -35.23 -0.08 10.39
N THR A 233 -35.27 -0.22 9.06
CA THR A 233 -36.36 -0.90 8.34
C THR A 233 -36.51 -2.35 8.82
N TYR A 234 -35.40 -3.07 8.96
CA TYR A 234 -35.38 -4.46 9.41
C TYR A 234 -35.83 -4.59 10.87
N LYS A 235 -35.37 -3.72 11.78
CA LYS A 235 -35.81 -3.70 13.18
C LYS A 235 -37.32 -3.45 13.29
N VAL A 236 -37.85 -2.51 12.50
CA VAL A 236 -39.29 -2.24 12.43
C VAL A 236 -40.06 -3.46 11.93
N GLN A 237 -39.57 -4.12 10.88
CA GLN A 237 -40.17 -5.34 10.34
C GLN A 237 -40.21 -6.46 11.39
N MET A 238 -39.09 -6.74 12.06
CA MET A 238 -39.01 -7.78 13.09
C MET A 238 -39.92 -7.50 14.29
N ALA A 239 -39.95 -6.27 14.79
CA ALA A 239 -40.79 -5.88 15.92
C ALA A 239 -42.29 -6.03 15.62
N LEU A 240 -42.68 -5.94 14.35
CA LEU A 240 -44.07 -5.99 13.89
C LEU A 240 -44.52 -7.36 13.39
N GLN A 241 -43.60 -8.26 13.05
CA GLN A 241 -43.92 -9.64 12.70
C GLN A 241 -44.49 -10.42 13.91
N ALA A 242 -43.89 -10.25 15.09
CA ALA A 242 -44.34 -10.93 16.31
C ALA A 242 -45.83 -10.67 16.68
N PRO A 243 -46.35 -9.42 16.69
CA PRO A 243 -47.76 -9.19 16.97
C PRO A 243 -48.70 -9.72 15.89
N VAL A 244 -48.32 -9.66 14.60
CA VAL A 244 -49.13 -10.23 13.51
C VAL A 244 -49.25 -11.75 13.67
N GLU A 245 -48.12 -12.42 13.91
CA GLU A 245 -48.10 -13.87 14.15
C GLU A 245 -48.96 -14.26 15.36
N TYR A 246 -48.90 -13.48 16.45
CA TYR A 246 -49.74 -13.71 17.62
C TYR A 246 -51.24 -13.67 17.28
N TRP A 247 -51.70 -12.63 16.57
CA TRP A 247 -53.11 -12.47 16.24
C TRP A 247 -53.60 -13.51 15.21
N GLU A 248 -52.77 -13.88 14.24
CA GLU A 248 -53.06 -14.97 13.30
C GLU A 248 -53.18 -16.34 14.00
N GLN A 249 -52.27 -16.65 14.94
CA GLN A 249 -52.37 -17.86 15.75
C GLN A 249 -53.63 -17.86 16.61
N LYS A 250 -53.98 -16.71 17.21
CA LYS A 250 -55.19 -16.55 18.02
C LYS A 250 -56.46 -16.71 17.17
N LYS A 251 -56.50 -16.11 15.97
CA LYS A 251 -57.56 -16.31 14.97
C LYS A 251 -57.73 -17.78 14.65
N ALA A 252 -56.65 -18.48 14.30
CA ALA A 252 -56.69 -19.90 13.95
C ALA A 252 -57.27 -20.76 15.10
N ARG A 253 -56.91 -20.47 16.35
CA ARG A 253 -57.45 -21.17 17.53
C ARG A 253 -58.96 -20.96 17.69
N HIS A 254 -59.44 -19.73 17.63
CA HIS A 254 -60.87 -19.41 17.76
C HIS A 254 -61.68 -19.92 16.57
N GLN A 255 -61.14 -19.82 15.35
CA GLN A 255 -61.76 -20.37 14.14
C GLN A 255 -61.89 -21.90 14.22
N GLY A 256 -60.86 -22.60 14.72
CA GLY A 256 -60.92 -24.04 14.94
C GLY A 256 -62.05 -24.44 15.91
N LYS A 257 -62.19 -23.72 17.02
CA LYS A 257 -63.30 -23.92 17.97
C LYS A 257 -64.67 -23.58 17.37
N ALA A 258 -64.79 -22.49 16.63
CA ALA A 258 -66.02 -22.12 15.94
C ALA A 258 -66.44 -23.20 14.93
N VAL A 259 -65.50 -23.74 14.16
CA VAL A 259 -65.76 -24.86 13.23
C VAL A 259 -66.21 -26.11 13.99
N PHE A 260 -65.57 -26.42 15.12
CA PHE A 260 -66.00 -27.53 15.99
C PHE A 260 -67.42 -27.33 16.53
N LEU A 261 -67.72 -26.16 17.09
CA LEU A 261 -69.05 -25.83 17.62
C LEU A 261 -70.11 -25.83 16.53
N ARG A 262 -69.81 -25.34 15.33
CA ARG A 262 -70.71 -25.42 14.16
C ARG A 262 -71.04 -26.86 13.81
N ARG A 263 -70.03 -27.75 13.75
CA ARG A 263 -70.23 -29.18 13.50
C ARG A 263 -71.07 -29.82 14.60
N ALA A 264 -70.76 -29.53 15.86
CA ALA A 264 -71.51 -30.02 17.01
C ALA A 264 -72.98 -29.55 16.97
N LEU A 265 -73.23 -28.29 16.62
CA LEU A 265 -74.57 -27.73 16.47
C LEU A 265 -75.36 -28.40 15.34
N CYS A 266 -74.73 -28.63 14.18
CA CYS A 266 -75.37 -29.36 13.07
C CYS A 266 -75.74 -30.79 13.48
N LEU A 267 -74.82 -31.52 14.13
CA LEU A 267 -75.07 -32.88 14.61
C LEU A 267 -76.15 -32.91 15.70
N PHE A 268 -76.10 -31.96 16.64
CA PHE A 268 -77.14 -31.79 17.65
C PHE A 268 -78.49 -31.50 16.99
N GLY A 269 -78.56 -30.63 15.98
CA GLY A 269 -79.79 -30.32 15.26
C GLY A 269 -80.41 -31.55 14.62
N ILE A 270 -79.63 -32.33 13.87
CA ILE A 270 -80.10 -33.59 13.24
C ILE A 270 -80.56 -34.59 14.31
N GLY A 271 -79.74 -34.82 15.34
CA GLY A 271 -80.06 -35.75 16.42
C GLY A 271 -81.29 -35.33 17.22
N ALA A 272 -81.39 -34.05 17.56
CA ALA A 272 -82.53 -33.47 18.27
C ALA A 272 -83.80 -33.58 17.44
N THR A 273 -83.77 -33.31 16.13
CA THR A 273 -84.95 -33.49 15.26
C THR A 273 -85.43 -34.94 15.24
N LEU A 274 -84.52 -35.92 15.10
CA LEU A 274 -84.87 -37.33 15.09
C LEU A 274 -85.42 -37.81 16.44
N VAL A 275 -84.70 -37.52 17.54
CA VAL A 275 -85.06 -37.96 18.90
C VAL A 275 -86.31 -37.24 19.39
N LEU A 276 -86.38 -35.92 19.23
CA LEU A 276 -87.55 -35.14 19.63
C LEU A 276 -88.77 -35.49 18.77
N GLY A 277 -88.60 -35.71 17.46
CA GLY A 277 -89.67 -36.16 16.58
C GLY A 277 -90.25 -37.50 17.02
N TRP A 278 -89.38 -38.48 17.31
CA TRP A 278 -89.80 -39.77 17.86
C TRP A 278 -90.47 -39.65 19.23
N LEU A 279 -89.89 -38.86 20.15
CA LEU A 279 -90.44 -38.65 21.49
C LEU A 279 -91.81 -37.97 21.42
N LEU A 280 -91.96 -36.90 20.64
CA LEU A 280 -93.23 -36.20 20.48
C LEU A 280 -94.29 -37.09 19.83
N TYR A 281 -93.92 -37.92 18.86
CA TYR A 281 -94.81 -38.93 18.30
C TYR A 281 -95.29 -39.93 19.38
N SER A 282 -94.37 -40.42 20.22
CA SER A 282 -94.72 -41.33 21.31
C SER A 282 -95.60 -40.68 22.38
N VAL A 283 -95.33 -39.42 22.74
CA VAL A 283 -96.11 -38.61 23.68
C VAL A 283 -97.51 -38.36 23.11
N ALA A 284 -97.62 -38.00 21.83
CA ALA A 284 -98.91 -37.82 21.17
C ALA A 284 -99.77 -39.09 21.21
N GLY A 285 -99.17 -40.27 20.96
CA GLY A 285 -99.85 -41.56 21.10
C GLY A 285 -100.38 -41.80 22.52
N ARG A 286 -99.60 -41.46 23.56
CA ARG A 286 -100.02 -41.58 24.97
C ARG A 286 -101.15 -40.61 25.34
N ILE A 287 -101.11 -39.38 24.82
CA ILE A 287 -102.16 -38.38 25.02
C ILE A 287 -103.50 -38.89 24.48
N VAL A 288 -103.51 -39.45 23.25
CA VAL A 288 -104.74 -40.01 22.64
C VAL A 288 -105.31 -41.15 23.48
N VAL A 289 -104.46 -42.06 23.96
CA VAL A 289 -104.88 -43.19 24.80
C VAL A 289 -105.45 -42.73 26.15
N GLU A 290 -104.80 -41.79 26.83
CA GLU A 290 -105.29 -41.26 28.11
C GLU A 290 -106.56 -40.41 27.94
N ALA A 291 -106.67 -39.65 26.86
CA ALA A 291 -107.90 -38.91 26.53
C ALA A 291 -109.09 -39.87 26.30
N ALA A 292 -108.86 -41.01 25.65
CA ALA A 292 -109.88 -42.03 25.42
C ALA A 292 -110.36 -42.73 26.71
N LYS A 293 -109.53 -42.75 27.78
CA LYS A 293 -109.89 -43.30 29.10
C LYS A 293 -110.72 -42.34 29.97
N GLY A 294 -110.99 -41.12 29.50
CA GLY A 294 -111.73 -40.09 30.26
C GLY A 294 -110.91 -39.39 31.35
N THR A 295 -109.62 -39.70 31.48
CA THR A 295 -108.70 -39.11 32.46
C THR A 295 -107.98 -37.89 31.87
N GLY A 296 -108.63 -36.72 31.87
CA GLY A 296 -108.05 -35.47 31.34
C GLY A 296 -106.68 -35.10 31.96
N ALA A 297 -106.44 -35.48 33.22
CA ALA A 297 -105.18 -35.21 33.91
C ALA A 297 -103.96 -35.91 33.28
N GLY A 298 -104.13 -37.16 32.80
CA GLY A 298 -103.03 -37.93 32.18
C GLY A 298 -102.59 -37.34 30.84
N ALA A 299 -103.56 -36.96 30.00
CA ALA A 299 -103.31 -36.28 28.73
C ALA A 299 -102.58 -34.93 28.92
N ILE A 300 -102.97 -34.15 29.93
CA ILE A 300 -102.31 -32.88 30.27
C ILE A 300 -100.87 -33.10 30.74
N ALA A 301 -100.62 -34.12 31.58
CA ALA A 301 -99.28 -34.43 32.05
C ALA A 301 -98.32 -34.79 30.90
N TYR A 302 -98.75 -35.63 29.96
CA TYR A 302 -97.95 -35.98 28.77
C TYR A 302 -97.72 -34.79 27.83
N ALA A 303 -98.72 -33.92 27.63
CA ALA A 303 -98.55 -32.68 26.88
C ALA A 303 -97.52 -31.75 27.53
N GLY A 304 -97.57 -31.62 28.87
CA GLY A 304 -96.58 -30.88 29.65
C GLY A 304 -95.15 -31.40 29.48
N ILE A 305 -94.95 -32.72 29.48
CA ILE A 305 -93.65 -33.35 29.20
C ILE A 305 -93.16 -33.00 27.79
N GLY A 306 -94.03 -33.07 26.79
CA GLY A 306 -93.68 -32.71 25.41
C GLY A 306 -93.21 -31.27 25.26
N VAL A 307 -93.93 -30.32 25.88
CA VAL A 307 -93.55 -28.89 25.91
C VAL A 307 -92.24 -28.69 26.66
N PHE A 308 -92.07 -29.34 27.83
CA PHE A 308 -90.87 -29.21 28.65
C PHE A 308 -89.62 -29.69 27.91
N VAL A 309 -89.64 -30.88 27.32
CA VAL A 309 -88.49 -31.44 26.59
C VAL A 309 -88.16 -30.62 25.35
N THR A 310 -89.18 -30.15 24.62
CA THR A 310 -89.00 -29.24 23.47
C THR A 310 -88.33 -27.94 23.91
N THR A 311 -88.76 -27.37 25.04
CA THR A 311 -88.19 -26.13 25.60
C THR A 311 -86.72 -26.30 25.97
N ILE A 312 -86.36 -27.42 26.63
CA ILE A 312 -84.97 -27.73 26.96
C ILE A 312 -84.12 -27.89 25.70
N ALA A 313 -84.63 -28.57 24.67
CA ALA A 313 -83.90 -28.77 23.42
C ALA A 313 -83.61 -27.44 22.70
N PHE A 314 -84.59 -26.53 22.64
CA PHE A 314 -84.40 -25.19 22.09
C PHE A 314 -83.44 -24.35 22.93
N TRP A 315 -83.51 -24.45 24.25
CA TRP A 315 -82.59 -23.75 25.15
C TRP A 315 -81.14 -24.23 24.98
N ALA A 316 -80.92 -25.54 24.88
CA ALA A 316 -79.60 -26.11 24.58
C ALA A 316 -79.07 -25.66 23.21
N ALA A 317 -79.91 -25.67 22.17
CA ALA A 317 -79.55 -25.15 20.84
C ALA A 317 -79.14 -23.67 20.92
N ARG A 318 -79.88 -22.85 21.68
CA ARG A 318 -79.58 -21.42 21.89
C ARG A 318 -78.20 -21.22 22.51
N ILE A 319 -77.84 -22.01 23.53
CA ILE A 319 -76.51 -21.94 24.15
C ILE A 319 -75.42 -22.31 23.13
N MET A 320 -75.59 -23.39 22.36
CA MET A 320 -74.63 -23.80 21.35
C MET A 320 -74.43 -22.76 20.25
N VAL A 321 -75.52 -22.13 19.77
CA VAL A 321 -75.46 -21.02 18.81
C VAL A 321 -74.68 -19.84 19.41
N ARG A 322 -74.95 -19.46 20.66
CA ARG A 322 -74.23 -18.36 21.34
C ARG A 322 -72.73 -18.65 21.48
N LEU A 323 -72.36 -19.86 21.88
CA LEU A 323 -70.95 -20.27 21.98
C LEU A 323 -70.27 -20.25 20.61
N PHE A 324 -70.96 -20.73 19.55
CA PHE A 324 -70.46 -20.65 18.19
C PHE A 324 -70.23 -19.20 17.75
N MET A 325 -71.22 -18.33 17.94
CA MET A 325 -71.14 -16.92 17.56
C MET A 325 -70.03 -16.21 18.33
N SER A 326 -69.83 -16.51 19.61
CA SER A 326 -68.76 -15.93 20.42
C SER A 326 -67.37 -16.28 19.88
N GLU A 327 -67.10 -17.58 19.67
CA GLU A 327 -65.82 -18.03 19.11
C GLU A 327 -65.61 -17.54 17.66
N HIS A 328 -66.68 -17.41 16.88
CA HIS A 328 -66.62 -16.84 15.53
C HIS A 328 -66.29 -15.34 15.54
N HIS A 329 -66.95 -14.55 16.40
CA HIS A 329 -66.65 -13.13 16.57
C HIS A 329 -65.23 -12.89 17.10
N LEU A 330 -64.75 -13.72 18.03
CA LEU A 330 -63.37 -13.66 18.53
C LEU A 330 -62.35 -13.95 17.42
N ALA A 331 -62.67 -14.84 16.48
CA ALA A 331 -61.82 -15.09 15.32
C ALA A 331 -61.78 -13.88 14.36
N ILE A 332 -62.93 -13.27 14.07
CA ILE A 332 -63.01 -12.06 13.24
C ILE A 332 -62.29 -10.88 13.92
N ASP A 333 -62.46 -10.70 15.23
CA ASP A 333 -61.77 -9.65 15.99
C ASP A 333 -60.24 -9.81 15.92
N ALA A 334 -59.73 -11.05 16.02
CA ALA A 334 -58.31 -11.34 15.87
C ALA A 334 -57.81 -11.07 14.43
N GLU A 335 -58.61 -11.39 13.42
CA GLU A 335 -58.32 -11.09 12.01
C GLU A 335 -58.26 -9.59 11.75
N GLU A 336 -59.25 -8.82 12.22
CA GLU A 336 -59.27 -7.37 12.11
C GLU A 336 -58.03 -6.76 12.75
N ARG A 337 -57.62 -7.23 13.94
CA ARG A 337 -56.40 -6.76 14.62
C ARG A 337 -55.14 -7.12 13.84
N ALA A 338 -55.05 -8.32 13.26
CA ALA A 338 -53.91 -8.68 12.41
C ALA A 338 -53.80 -7.75 11.19
N ILE A 339 -54.92 -7.47 10.51
CA ILE A 339 -54.99 -6.55 9.37
C ILE A 339 -54.64 -5.12 9.80
N MET A 340 -55.11 -4.65 10.96
CA MET A 340 -54.76 -3.32 11.49
C MET A 340 -53.25 -3.20 11.76
N VAL A 341 -52.61 -4.20 12.37
CA VAL A 341 -51.15 -4.20 12.59
C VAL A 341 -50.39 -4.23 11.25
N GLN A 342 -50.83 -5.04 10.29
CA GLN A 342 -50.22 -5.11 8.95
C GLN A 342 -50.39 -3.79 8.18
N THR A 343 -51.56 -3.17 8.27
CA THR A 343 -51.84 -1.88 7.62
C THR A 343 -50.99 -0.78 8.24
N TYR A 344 -50.89 -0.74 9.57
CA TYR A 344 -49.96 0.15 10.27
C TYR A 344 -48.52 -0.04 9.83
N LEU A 345 -48.07 -1.30 9.71
CA LEU A 345 -46.73 -1.62 9.21
C LEU A 345 -46.52 -1.05 7.80
N ALA A 346 -47.47 -1.29 6.89
CA ALA A 346 -47.39 -0.81 5.51
C ALA A 346 -47.36 0.72 5.42
N LEU A 347 -48.08 1.43 6.28
CA LEU A 347 -48.09 2.89 6.33
C LEU A 347 -46.82 3.45 6.99
N LYS A 348 -46.34 2.83 8.07
CA LYS A 348 -45.10 3.22 8.76
C LYS A 348 -43.86 3.05 7.87
N LEU A 349 -43.78 1.95 7.13
CA LEU A 349 -42.71 1.72 6.15
C LEU A 349 -42.68 2.76 5.02
N LYS A 350 -43.80 3.44 4.76
CA LYS A 350 -43.89 4.53 3.77
C LYS A 350 -43.70 5.91 4.38
N GLU A 351 -43.33 6.01 5.67
CA GLU A 351 -43.27 7.26 6.45
C GLU A 351 -44.58 8.08 6.46
N GLN A 352 -45.73 7.43 6.22
CA GLN A 352 -47.02 8.10 6.08
C GLN A 352 -47.83 8.18 7.40
N VAL A 353 -47.19 7.95 8.55
CA VAL A 353 -47.89 7.84 9.84
C VAL A 353 -47.27 8.79 10.86
N GLY A 354 -48.01 9.82 11.23
CA GLY A 354 -47.64 10.72 12.32
C GLY A 354 -47.96 10.14 13.71
N PRO A 355 -47.53 10.83 14.78
CA PRO A 355 -47.84 10.43 16.16
C PRO A 355 -49.35 10.43 16.49
N GLU A 356 -50.15 11.27 15.84
CA GLU A 356 -51.60 11.30 16.00
C GLU A 356 -52.29 10.09 15.34
N ASP A 357 -51.83 9.68 14.16
CA ASP A 357 -52.33 8.49 13.46
C ASP A 357 -52.02 7.20 14.25
N LEU A 358 -50.86 7.16 14.89
CA LEU A 358 -50.47 6.07 15.80
C LEU A 358 -51.46 5.93 16.96
N LYS A 359 -51.91 7.06 17.55
CA LYS A 359 -52.87 7.04 18.66
C LYS A 359 -54.22 6.47 18.23
N ILE A 360 -54.69 6.79 17.03
CA ILE A 360 -55.94 6.25 16.46
C ILE A 360 -55.84 4.73 16.29
N ILE A 361 -54.75 4.26 15.69
CA ILE A 361 -54.51 2.83 15.42
C ILE A 361 -54.35 2.03 16.73
N LEU A 362 -53.59 2.54 17.70
CA LEU A 362 -53.42 1.90 19.00
C LEU A 362 -54.74 1.83 19.78
N THR A 363 -55.58 2.87 19.68
CA THR A 363 -56.92 2.86 20.30
C THR A 363 -57.80 1.76 19.68
N GLY A 364 -57.71 1.57 18.36
CA GLY A 364 -58.37 0.46 17.66
C GLY A 364 -57.85 -0.91 18.08
N LEU A 365 -56.53 -1.08 18.22
CA LEU A 365 -55.88 -2.34 18.62
C LEU A 365 -56.15 -2.74 20.07
N PHE A 366 -56.25 -1.77 20.97
CA PHE A 366 -56.47 -2.00 22.41
C PHE A 366 -57.93 -1.94 22.83
N ARG A 367 -58.88 -1.84 21.89
CA ARG A 367 -60.31 -1.93 22.24
C ARG A 367 -60.63 -3.26 22.91
N SER A 368 -61.54 -3.24 23.89
CA SER A 368 -62.05 -4.49 24.47
C SER A 368 -62.85 -5.27 23.42
N THR A 369 -62.71 -6.60 23.43
CA THR A 369 -63.51 -7.46 22.56
C THR A 369 -64.89 -7.66 23.19
N SER A 370 -65.96 -7.34 22.47
CA SER A 370 -67.31 -7.71 22.88
C SER A 370 -67.56 -9.16 22.46
N ASP A 371 -67.58 -10.09 23.40
CA ASP A 371 -67.73 -11.53 23.13
C ASP A 371 -69.19 -11.98 22.92
N GLY A 372 -70.13 -11.05 22.79
CA GLY A 372 -71.55 -11.29 22.50
C GLY A 372 -72.34 -12.01 23.60
N ILE A 373 -71.65 -12.55 24.61
CA ILE A 373 -72.23 -13.38 25.67
C ILE A 373 -72.77 -12.51 26.81
N VAL A 374 -72.07 -11.43 27.17
CA VAL A 374 -72.35 -10.64 28.40
C VAL A 374 -73.57 -9.71 28.29
N LYS A 375 -74.05 -9.38 27.08
CA LYS A 375 -75.15 -8.39 26.90
C LYS A 375 -76.56 -8.97 26.82
N ASP A 376 -76.71 -10.28 26.65
CA ASP A 376 -77.97 -10.88 26.18
C ASP A 376 -78.60 -11.86 27.20
N ASP A 377 -78.25 -11.75 28.49
CA ASP A 377 -78.79 -12.57 29.60
C ASP A 377 -80.23 -12.22 30.02
N GLY A 378 -80.92 -11.38 29.24
CA GLY A 378 -82.37 -11.25 29.33
C GLY A 378 -83.06 -12.52 28.82
N ALA A 379 -83.77 -13.22 29.71
CA ALA A 379 -84.66 -14.32 29.35
C ALA A 379 -85.62 -13.86 28.22
N PRO A 380 -86.01 -14.75 27.28
CA PRO A 380 -86.98 -14.38 26.26
C PRO A 380 -88.29 -14.00 26.95
N ASP A 381 -88.85 -12.86 26.55
CA ASP A 381 -90.06 -12.21 27.09
C ASP A 381 -91.35 -12.99 26.71
N ILE A 382 -91.30 -14.33 26.79
CA ILE A 382 -92.42 -15.22 26.53
C ILE A 382 -93.24 -15.32 27.81
N GLY A 383 -93.90 -14.21 28.14
CA GLY A 383 -95.35 -14.18 28.34
C GLY A 383 -96.01 -15.20 29.29
N ILE A 384 -95.38 -15.68 30.37
CA ILE A 384 -96.10 -16.38 31.44
C ILE A 384 -97.19 -15.45 32.03
N ALA A 385 -96.88 -14.16 32.14
CA ALA A 385 -97.84 -13.12 32.53
C ALA A 385 -99.01 -12.97 31.53
N SER A 386 -98.76 -13.15 30.23
CA SER A 386 -99.80 -13.06 29.17
C SER A 386 -100.70 -14.29 29.08
N LEU A 387 -100.21 -15.46 29.50
CA LEU A 387 -101.00 -16.69 29.57
C LEU A 387 -101.84 -16.73 30.85
N LEU A 388 -101.32 -16.20 31.96
CA LEU A 388 -102.06 -16.06 33.23
C LEU A 388 -103.18 -15.01 33.13
N SER A 389 -102.95 -13.88 32.45
CA SER A 389 -104.00 -12.87 32.27
C SER A 389 -105.17 -13.36 31.42
N LYS A 390 -104.94 -14.29 30.48
CA LYS A 390 -105.97 -14.88 29.61
C LYS A 390 -106.75 -16.03 30.27
N ALA A 391 -106.18 -16.69 31.28
CA ALA A 391 -106.86 -17.68 32.10
C ALA A 391 -107.69 -17.05 33.23
N ALA A 392 -107.30 -15.87 33.71
CA ALA A 392 -108.02 -15.09 34.71
C ALA A 392 -109.15 -14.21 34.14
N SER A 393 -109.26 -14.09 32.80
CA SER A 393 -110.26 -13.25 32.13
C SER A 393 -111.45 -14.04 31.53
N LYS A 394 -111.79 -15.20 32.09
CA LYS A 394 -112.97 -15.97 31.64
C LYS A 394 -113.86 -16.36 32.80
#